data_AF-A0A2M8PJ37-F1
#
_entry.id   AF-A0A2M8PJ37-F1
#
_cell.length_a   1.000
_cell.length_b   1.000
_cell.length_c   1.000
_cell.angle_alpha   90.00
_cell.angle_beta   90.00
_cell.angle_gamma   90.00
#
_symmetry.space_group_name_H-M   'P 1'
#
loop_
_entity.id
_entity.type
_entity.pdbx_description
1 polymer ?
#
loop_
_entity_poly.entity_id
_entity_poly.type
_entity_poly.pdbx_seq_one_letter_code
_entity_poly.pdbx_strand_id
1 'polypeptide(L)'
;MNIKALTELLEAQQDISTMIALQSPLDDILECACNHIESILQPEQAFASILLLNGEQLYHGAAPSLDRAYCEAINGVRIGENVGSCGT
;
A
#
# COMPACT_ATOMS: atom_id res chain seq x y z
N MET A 1 -2.58 21.89 -12.79
CA MET A 1 -2.76 21.04 -11.60
C MET A 1 -4.16 20.46 -11.68
N ASN A 2 -4.30 19.13 -11.71
CA ASN A 2 -5.58 18.44 -12.00
C ASN A 2 -6.47 18.43 -10.75
N ILE A 3 -7.56 19.21 -10.75
CA ILE A 3 -8.48 19.32 -9.59
C ILE A 3 -9.07 17.96 -9.20
N LYS A 4 -9.29 17.07 -10.17
CA LYS A 4 -9.86 15.74 -9.93
C LYS A 4 -8.99 14.89 -8.99
N ALA A 5 -7.68 14.81 -9.28
CA ALA A 5 -6.74 14.04 -8.48
C ALA A 5 -6.58 14.59 -7.05
N LEU A 6 -6.71 15.90 -6.87
CA LEU A 6 -6.69 16.51 -5.54
C LEU A 6 -7.93 16.14 -4.73
N THR A 7 -9.11 16.12 -5.36
CA THR A 7 -10.35 15.67 -4.70
C THR A 7 -10.26 14.21 -4.28
N GLU A 8 -9.81 13.32 -5.18
CA GLU A 8 -9.66 11.88 -4.88
C GLU A 8 -8.66 11.64 -3.74
N LEU A 9 -7.59 12.43 -3.65
CA LEU A 9 -6.63 12.36 -2.54
C LEU A 9 -7.24 12.80 -1.20
N LEU A 10 -8.08 13.85 -1.21
CA LEU A 10 -8.78 14.31 -0.02
C LEU A 10 -9.81 13.29 0.46
N GLU A 11 -10.53 12.64 -0.47
CA GLU A 11 -11.46 11.54 -0.16
C GLU A 11 -10.72 10.37 0.48
N ALA A 12 -9.59 9.93 -0.11
CA ALA A 12 -8.75 8.88 0.45
C ALA A 12 -8.29 9.20 1.89
N GLN A 13 -7.87 10.45 2.13
CA GLN A 13 -7.46 10.88 3.46
C GLN A 13 -8.62 10.83 4.46
N GLN A 14 -9.81 11.29 4.06
CA GLN A 14 -11.00 11.29 4.90
C GLN A 14 -11.43 9.87 5.28
N ASP A 15 -11.44 8.95 4.31
CA ASP A 15 -11.83 7.56 4.51
C ASP A 15 -10.86 6.86 5.48
N ILE A 16 -9.55 6.95 5.23
CA ILE A 16 -8.52 6.37 6.11
C ILE A 16 -8.61 6.96 7.52
N SER A 17 -8.76 8.28 7.65
CA SER A 17 -8.87 8.93 8.96
C SER A 17 -10.10 8.46 9.73
N THR A 18 -11.21 8.23 9.01
CA THR A 18 -12.45 7.70 9.59
C THR A 18 -12.26 6.26 10.07
N MET A 19 -11.64 5.41 9.26
CA MET A 19 -11.35 4.02 9.65
C MET A 19 -10.43 3.94 10.87
N ILE A 20 -9.41 4.78 10.95
CA ILE A 20 -8.53 4.87 12.12
C ILE A 20 -9.33 5.29 13.36
N ALA A 21 -10.18 6.32 13.25
CA ALA A 21 -11.01 6.78 14.36
C ALA A 21 -12.00 5.71 14.85
N LEU A 22 -12.49 4.87 13.94
CA LEU A 22 -13.37 3.73 14.23
C LEU A 22 -12.63 2.48 14.70
N GLN A 23 -11.30 2.51 14.80
CA GLN A 23 -10.47 1.36 15.17
C GLN A 23 -10.70 0.16 14.24
N SER A 24 -10.90 0.42 12.95
CA SER A 24 -10.97 -0.65 11.95
C SER A 24 -9.69 -1.50 11.97
N PRO A 25 -9.77 -2.78 11.58
CA PRO A 25 -8.59 -3.63 11.42
C PRO A 25 -7.51 -2.97 10.54
N LEU A 26 -6.24 -3.15 10.93
CA LEU A 26 -5.12 -2.55 10.19
C LEU A 26 -5.11 -3.01 8.72
N ASP A 27 -5.36 -4.30 8.49
CA ASP A 27 -5.38 -4.90 7.16
C ASP A 27 -6.37 -4.18 6.23
N ASP A 28 -7.59 -3.90 6.73
CA ASP A 28 -8.62 -3.16 5.98
C ASP A 28 -8.17 -1.73 5.65
N ILE A 29 -7.49 -1.05 6.59
CA ILE A 29 -6.98 0.31 6.39
C ILE A 29 -5.88 0.33 5.33
N LEU A 30 -4.96 -0.63 5.37
CA LEU A 30 -3.85 -0.74 4.41
C LEU A 30 -4.36 -1.09 3.01
N GLU A 31 -5.36 -1.98 2.91
CA GLU A 31 -6.01 -2.33 1.65
C GLU A 31 -6.75 -1.13 1.05
N CYS A 32 -7.52 -0.40 1.86
CA CYS A 32 -8.16 0.84 1.47
C CYS A 32 -7.15 1.85 0.89
N ALA A 33 -6.01 2.05 1.57
CA ALA A 33 -4.96 2.95 1.10
C ALA A 33 -4.39 2.54 -0.27
N CYS A 34 -4.14 1.24 -0.49
CA CYS A 34 -3.66 0.74 -1.79
C CYS A 34 -4.68 1.00 -2.90
N ASN A 35 -5.96 0.68 -2.66
CA ASN A 35 -7.04 0.87 -3.62
C ASN A 35 -7.21 2.35 -4.02
N HIS A 36 -7.13 3.29 -3.07
CA HIS A 36 -7.20 4.72 -3.39
C HIS A 36 -6.03 5.17 -4.25
N ILE A 37 -4.80 4.77 -3.92
CA ILE A 37 -3.61 5.16 -4.71
C ILE A 37 -3.69 4.62 -6.13
N GLU A 38 -4.09 3.35 -6.31
CA GLU A 38 -4.26 2.77 -7.65
C GLU A 38 -5.38 3.46 -8.45
N SER A 39 -6.47 3.84 -7.79
CA SER A 39 -7.55 4.61 -8.42
C SER A 39 -7.06 5.99 -8.92
N ILE A 40 -6.27 6.70 -8.10
CA ILE A 40 -5.71 8.03 -8.42
C ILE A 40 -4.70 7.95 -9.56
N LEU A 41 -3.81 6.94 -9.54
CA LEU A 41 -2.76 6.76 -10.54
C LEU A 41 -3.23 6.05 -11.81
N GLN A 42 -4.44 5.49 -11.80
CA GLN A 42 -5.01 4.57 -12.78
C GLN A 42 -4.34 3.18 -12.73
N PRO A 43 -5.13 2.08 -12.68
CA PRO A 43 -4.60 0.72 -12.51
C PRO A 43 -3.63 0.27 -13.61
N GLU A 44 -3.72 0.83 -14.81
CA GLU A 44 -2.84 0.48 -15.93
C GLU A 44 -1.43 1.10 -15.80
N GLN A 45 -1.24 2.05 -14.89
CA GLN A 45 0.03 2.77 -14.74
C GLN A 45 0.88 2.25 -13.57
N ALA A 46 0.26 1.87 -12.45
CA ALA A 46 0.98 1.45 -11.25
C ALA A 46 0.13 0.57 -10.35
N PHE A 47 0.79 -0.35 -9.63
CA PHE A 47 0.23 -1.10 -8.50
C PHE A 47 0.78 -0.57 -7.19
N ALA A 48 -0.02 -0.65 -6.14
CA ALA A 48 0.35 -0.26 -4.79
C ALA A 48 0.56 -1.50 -3.91
N SER A 49 1.61 -1.45 -3.07
CA SER A 49 1.79 -2.41 -1.99
C SER A 49 2.38 -1.72 -0.77
N ILE A 50 2.02 -2.25 0.40
CA ILE A 50 2.53 -1.85 1.70
C ILE A 50 3.11 -3.09 2.36
N LEU A 51 4.38 -3.01 2.78
CA LEU A 51 5.03 -4.01 3.62
C LEU A 51 5.27 -3.45 5.02
N LEU A 52 5.08 -4.30 6.02
CA LEU A 52 5.31 -4.00 7.43
C LEU A 52 6.68 -4.54 7.85
N LEU A 53 7.48 -3.70 8.49
CA LEU A 53 8.78 -4.10 9.02
C LEU A 53 8.61 -4.74 10.40
N ASN A 54 9.18 -5.92 10.58
CA ASN A 54 9.32 -6.57 11.89
C ASN A 54 10.76 -7.07 12.07
N GLY A 55 11.49 -6.43 12.98
CA GLY A 55 12.93 -6.62 13.12
C GLY A 55 13.66 -6.16 11.86
N GLU A 56 14.30 -7.10 11.17
CA GLU A 56 14.99 -6.84 9.90
C GLU A 56 14.26 -7.44 8.70
N GLN A 57 13.02 -7.93 8.87
CA GLN A 57 12.24 -8.60 7.82
C GLN A 57 10.98 -7.81 7.46
N LEU A 58 10.66 -7.77 6.17
CA LEU A 58 9.46 -7.17 5.62
C LEU A 58 8.37 -8.23 5.45
N TYR A 59 7.18 -7.95 5.93
CA TYR A 59 6.00 -8.80 5.80
C TYR A 59 4.91 -8.10 5.02
N HIS A 60 4.06 -8.88 4.35
CA HIS A 60 2.93 -8.36 3.61
C HIS A 60 1.97 -7.59 4.52
N GLY A 61 1.67 -6.34 4.18
CA GLY A 61 0.62 -5.54 4.80
C GLY A 61 -0.63 -5.49 3.92
N ALA A 62 -0.50 -4.95 2.70
CA ALA A 62 -1.56 -4.95 1.70
C ALA A 62 -0.98 -4.87 0.28
N ALA A 63 -1.60 -5.57 -0.67
CA ALA A 63 -1.32 -5.43 -2.10
C ALA A 63 -2.48 -6.04 -2.92
N PRO A 64 -3.67 -5.42 -2.94
CA PRO A 64 -4.91 -6.03 -3.44
C PRO A 64 -4.87 -6.40 -4.92
N SER A 65 -4.13 -5.65 -5.74
CA SER A 65 -4.06 -5.85 -7.18
C SER A 65 -2.82 -6.59 -7.67
N LEU A 66 -1.87 -6.90 -6.76
CA LEU A 66 -0.67 -7.66 -7.10
C LEU A 66 -0.92 -9.16 -7.05
N ASP A 67 -0.22 -9.91 -7.91
CA ASP A 67 -0.30 -11.37 -7.91
C ASP A 67 0.15 -11.92 -6.55
N ARG A 68 -0.67 -12.81 -6.00
CA ARG A 68 -0.39 -13.51 -4.75
C ARG A 68 0.98 -14.19 -4.76
N ALA A 69 1.38 -14.80 -5.88
CA ALA A 69 2.68 -15.45 -6.00
C ALA A 69 3.84 -14.46 -5.81
N TYR A 70 3.69 -13.23 -6.29
CA TYR A 70 4.67 -12.17 -6.07
C TYR A 70 4.68 -11.74 -4.59
N CYS A 71 3.50 -11.51 -4.00
CA CYS A 71 3.38 -11.16 -2.58
C CYS A 71 4.02 -12.21 -1.66
N GLU A 72 3.82 -13.50 -1.95
CA GLU A 72 4.43 -14.61 -1.21
C GLU A 72 5.96 -14.64 -1.40
N ALA A 73 6.45 -14.36 -2.61
CA ALA A 73 7.89 -14.36 -2.90
C ALA A 73 8.66 -13.27 -2.13
N ILE A 74 8.02 -12.12 -1.86
CA ILE A 74 8.65 -11.00 -1.13
C ILE A 74 8.34 -10.99 0.37
N ASN A 75 7.45 -11.87 0.85
CA ASN A 75 7.07 -11.92 2.26
C ASN A 75 8.14 -12.59 3.13
N GLY A 76 8.61 -11.88 4.15
CA GLY A 76 9.70 -12.29 5.05
C GLY A 76 11.09 -11.93 4.53
N VAL A 77 11.21 -11.17 3.44
CA VAL A 77 12.50 -10.73 2.90
C VAL A 77 13.24 -9.87 3.94
N ARG A 78 14.53 -10.16 4.15
CA ARG A 78 15.39 -9.37 5.03
C ARG A 78 15.87 -8.12 4.32
N ILE A 79 15.80 -6.96 4.96
CA ILE A 79 16.32 -5.71 4.41
C ILE A 79 17.84 -5.78 4.21
N GLY A 80 18.36 -5.14 3.16
CA GLY A 80 19.78 -5.09 2.86
C GLY A 80 20.09 -4.43 1.51
N GLU A 81 21.37 -4.18 1.26
CA GLU A 81 21.84 -3.58 0.00
C GLU A 81 21.39 -4.42 -1.20
N ASN A 82 20.82 -3.77 -2.21
CA ASN A 82 20.30 -4.41 -3.43
C ASN A 82 19.16 -5.44 -3.23
N VAL A 83 18.50 -5.49 -2.07
CA VAL A 83 17.44 -6.48 -1.81
C VAL A 83 16.04 -6.04 -2.29
N GLY A 84 15.83 -4.74 -2.58
CA GLY A 84 14.52 -4.22 -3.03
C GLY A 84 14.64 -3.06 -4.01
N SER A 85 13.48 -2.57 -4.48
CA SER A 85 13.38 -1.46 -5.46
C SER A 85 14.05 -0.16 -4.97
N CYS A 86 13.92 0.13 -3.69
CA CYS A 86 14.55 1.27 -3.02
C CYS A 86 15.98 0.98 -2.53
N GLY A 87 16.57 -0.14 -2.97
CA GLY A 87 17.89 -0.63 -2.56
C GLY A 87 19.03 0.33 -2.89
N THR A 88 19.40 1.13 -1.91
CA THR A 88 20.81 1.38 -1.61
C THR A 88 21.29 0.32 -0.65
#